data_AF-A0A022WCC0-F1
#
_entry.id   AF-A0A022WCC0-F1
#
_cell.length_a   1.000
_cell.length_b   1.000
_cell.length_c   1.000
_cell.angle_alpha   90.00
_cell.angle_beta   90.00
_cell.angle_gamma   90.00
#
_symmetry.space_group_name_H-M   'P 1'
#
loop_
_entity.id
_entity.type
_entity.pdbx_description
1 polymer ?
#
loop_
_entity_poly.entity_id
_entity_poly.type
_entity_poly.pdbx_seq_one_letter_code
_entity_poly.pdbx_strand_id
1 'polypeptide(L)'
;MILQSMFSEDSTQEGQPTDHTQQLIQQDLGFLVPLLQKNPKCYWIWNHRLWLLQQATERLSSAVSRKFWETELGLVGKMLNKDGRNFHGWGYRRAVIDALENIPDGPSESTGKEALKSMTQDELDYTMKMIGTNLSNFSAWHNRSRLILKVLDESAADDEKRKKTLDNGLSPFYLPTVSKCMTSNNIQS
;
A
#
# COMPACT_ATOMS: atom_id res chain seq x y z
N MET A 1 27.94 -4.79 -0.82
CA MET A 1 29.23 -4.29 -1.33
C MET A 1 29.60 -5.01 -2.64
N ILE A 2 28.71 -4.93 -3.65
CA ILE A 2 28.92 -5.25 -5.08
C ILE A 2 28.01 -4.31 -5.90
N LEU A 3 26.79 -4.06 -5.42
CA LEU A 3 25.91 -3.03 -6.00
C LEU A 3 26.45 -1.60 -5.89
N GLN A 4 27.25 -1.27 -4.87
CA GLN A 4 27.88 0.06 -4.78
C GLN A 4 28.95 0.28 -5.84
N SER A 5 29.67 -0.76 -6.28
CA SER A 5 30.73 -0.60 -7.30
C SER A 5 30.16 -0.50 -8.71
N MET A 6 29.00 -1.13 -8.97
CA MET A 6 28.31 -0.98 -10.26
C MET A 6 27.79 0.45 -10.51
N PHE A 7 27.62 1.26 -9.47
CA PHE A 7 27.28 2.68 -9.60
C PHE A 7 28.51 3.61 -9.70
N SER A 8 29.73 3.09 -9.57
CA SER A 8 30.97 3.89 -9.62
C SER A 8 31.70 3.83 -10.97
N GLU A 9 31.34 2.90 -11.87
CA GLU A 9 32.13 2.63 -13.08
C GLU A 9 31.45 3.00 -14.41
N ASP A 10 30.39 3.83 -14.42
CA ASP A 10 29.82 4.32 -15.68
C ASP A 10 29.88 5.85 -15.78
N SER A 11 31.11 6.34 -15.99
CA SER A 11 31.40 7.73 -16.31
C SER A 11 31.69 7.88 -17.80
N THR A 12 30.71 7.66 -18.69
CA THR A 12 30.72 8.26 -20.04
C THR A 12 29.39 8.18 -20.81
N GLN A 13 28.27 8.73 -20.29
CA GLN A 13 27.20 9.29 -21.15
C GLN A 13 26.53 10.47 -20.46
N GLU A 14 26.52 11.65 -21.09
CA GLU A 14 25.83 12.85 -20.63
C GLU A 14 24.29 12.70 -20.77
N GLY A 15 23.72 11.82 -19.96
CA GLY A 15 22.33 11.84 -19.54
C GLY A 15 22.31 12.11 -18.04
N GLN A 16 21.41 12.95 -17.54
CA GLN A 16 21.35 13.33 -16.11
C GLN A 16 21.38 12.05 -15.22
N PRO A 17 22.24 11.96 -14.19
CA PRO A 17 22.42 10.75 -13.36
C PRO A 17 21.13 10.17 -12.76
N THR A 18 20.12 11.02 -12.56
CA THR A 18 18.79 10.67 -12.07
C THR A 18 17.96 9.89 -13.09
N ASP A 19 18.08 10.21 -14.39
CA ASP A 19 17.36 9.52 -15.46
C ASP A 19 17.90 8.09 -15.65
N HIS A 20 19.23 7.94 -15.63
CA HIS A 20 19.86 6.61 -15.69
C HIS A 20 19.46 5.73 -14.49
N THR A 21 19.46 6.30 -13.27
CA THR A 21 19.02 5.60 -12.06
C THR A 21 17.56 5.16 -12.15
N GLN A 22 16.67 6.03 -12.64
CA GLN A 22 15.25 5.71 -12.84
C GLN A 22 15.06 4.55 -13.81
N GLN A 23 15.79 4.56 -14.93
CA GLN A 23 15.72 3.52 -15.95
C GLN A 23 16.17 2.16 -15.41
N LEU A 24 17.30 2.10 -14.67
CA LEU A 24 17.77 0.86 -14.05
C LEU A 24 16.75 0.27 -13.07
N ILE A 25 16.19 1.10 -12.18
CA ILE A 25 15.18 0.64 -11.22
C ILE A 25 13.94 0.11 -11.95
N GLN A 26 13.48 0.80 -13.00
CA GLN A 26 12.34 0.37 -13.81
C GLN A 26 12.60 -0.97 -14.51
N GLN A 27 13.80 -1.15 -15.09
CA GLN A 27 14.20 -2.39 -15.75
C GLN A 27 14.27 -3.55 -14.77
N ASP A 28 14.90 -3.37 -13.60
CA ASP A 28 15.01 -4.40 -12.58
C ASP A 28 13.64 -4.80 -12.02
N LEU A 29 12.79 -3.82 -11.69
CA LEU A 29 11.42 -4.10 -11.24
C LEU A 29 10.63 -4.85 -12.30
N GLY A 30 10.79 -4.50 -13.58
CA GLY A 30 10.18 -5.20 -14.71
C GLY A 30 10.67 -6.64 -14.86
N PHE A 31 11.99 -6.85 -14.80
CA PHE A 31 12.64 -8.15 -14.88
C PHE A 31 12.18 -9.11 -13.78
N LEU A 32 11.96 -8.59 -12.56
CA LEU A 32 11.52 -9.39 -11.42
C LEU A 32 10.05 -9.84 -11.49
N VAL A 33 9.21 -9.23 -12.34
CA VAL A 33 7.78 -9.60 -12.45
C VAL A 33 7.57 -11.07 -12.85
N PRO A 34 8.11 -11.59 -13.96
CA PRO A 34 7.94 -13.00 -14.34
C PRO A 34 8.52 -13.96 -13.29
N LEU A 35 9.63 -13.59 -12.63
CA LEU A 35 10.22 -14.39 -11.57
C LEU A 35 9.32 -14.48 -10.34
N LEU A 36 8.69 -13.36 -9.98
CA LEU A 36 7.72 -13.28 -8.89
C LEU A 36 6.46 -14.11 -9.19
N GLN A 37 5.96 -14.03 -10.43
CA GLN A 37 4.78 -14.79 -10.85
C GLN A 37 5.02 -16.31 -10.82
N LYS A 38 6.24 -16.74 -11.17
CA LYS A 38 6.66 -18.15 -11.10
C LYS A 38 6.92 -18.62 -9.66
N ASN A 39 7.46 -17.74 -8.81
CA ASN A 39 7.87 -18.06 -7.44
C ASN A 39 7.27 -17.07 -6.42
N PRO A 40 5.93 -17.03 -6.25
CA PRO A 40 5.24 -15.99 -5.47
C PRO A 40 5.51 -16.03 -3.97
N LYS A 41 6.12 -17.11 -3.47
CA LYS A 41 6.53 -17.29 -2.07
C LYS A 41 8.03 -17.07 -1.86
N CYS A 42 8.78 -16.68 -2.89
CA CYS A 42 10.20 -16.40 -2.76
C CYS A 42 10.42 -15.07 -2.02
N TYR A 43 10.82 -15.18 -0.75
CA TYR A 43 11.08 -14.02 0.12
C TYR A 43 12.07 -13.03 -0.48
N TRP A 44 13.16 -13.53 -1.08
CA TRP A 44 14.21 -12.69 -1.66
C TRP A 44 13.73 -11.78 -2.80
N ILE A 45 12.79 -12.25 -3.62
CA ILE A 45 12.23 -11.41 -4.69
C ILE A 45 11.44 -10.24 -4.09
N TRP A 46 10.58 -10.51 -3.11
CA TRP A 46 9.82 -9.45 -2.43
C TRP A 46 10.74 -8.41 -1.77
N ASN A 47 11.78 -8.85 -1.05
CA ASN A 47 12.70 -7.91 -0.41
C ASN A 47 13.53 -7.12 -1.42
N HIS A 48 13.99 -7.76 -2.49
CA HIS A 48 14.77 -7.06 -3.49
C HIS A 48 13.94 -5.99 -4.20
N ARG A 49 12.66 -6.28 -4.48
CA ARG A 49 11.71 -5.25 -4.96
C ARG A 49 11.54 -4.11 -3.95
N LEU A 50 11.37 -4.38 -2.66
CA LEU A 50 11.30 -3.32 -1.63
C LEU A 50 12.56 -2.47 -1.61
N TRP A 51 13.73 -3.10 -1.70
CA TRP A 51 15.00 -2.39 -1.73
C TRP A 51 15.10 -1.46 -2.94
N LEU A 52 14.71 -1.91 -4.14
CA LEU A 52 14.65 -1.05 -5.33
C LEU A 52 13.74 0.17 -5.14
N LEU A 53 12.58 -0.02 -4.51
CA LEU A 53 11.67 1.09 -4.21
C LEU A 53 12.23 2.06 -3.17
N GLN A 54 12.96 1.58 -2.18
CA GLN A 54 13.68 2.43 -1.23
C GLN A 54 14.74 3.26 -1.96
N GLN A 55 15.49 2.66 -2.90
CA GLN A 55 16.43 3.40 -3.74
C GLN A 55 15.72 4.45 -4.61
N ALA A 56 14.51 4.18 -5.10
CA ALA A 56 13.71 5.17 -5.80
C ALA A 56 13.36 6.37 -4.91
N THR A 57 12.97 6.14 -3.65
CA THR A 57 12.70 7.20 -2.68
C THR A 57 13.94 8.00 -2.30
N GLU A 58 15.10 7.35 -2.17
CA GLU A 58 16.34 8.01 -1.76
C GLU A 58 16.98 8.84 -2.90
N ARG A 59 16.82 8.40 -4.15
CA ARG A 59 17.62 8.93 -5.28
C ARG A 59 16.82 9.71 -6.32
N LEU A 60 15.49 9.57 -6.35
CA LEU A 60 14.62 10.20 -7.34
C LEU A 60 13.73 11.25 -6.66
N SER A 61 13.10 12.12 -7.46
CA SER A 61 12.14 13.09 -6.94
C SER A 61 10.92 12.38 -6.34
N SER A 62 10.28 12.99 -5.33
CA SER A 62 9.08 12.42 -4.68
C SER A 62 7.99 12.03 -5.67
N ALA A 63 7.79 12.85 -6.72
CA ALA A 63 6.81 12.58 -7.77
C ALA A 63 7.13 11.32 -8.60
N VAL A 64 8.42 11.08 -8.89
CA VAL A 64 8.85 9.88 -9.62
C VAL A 64 8.81 8.66 -8.70
N SER A 65 9.32 8.78 -7.47
CA SER A 65 9.27 7.69 -6.49
C SER A 65 7.83 7.24 -6.24
N ARG A 66 6.89 8.17 -6.00
CA ARG A 66 5.47 7.87 -5.79
C ARG A 66 4.90 6.98 -6.89
N LYS A 67 5.21 7.24 -8.17
CA LYS A 67 4.74 6.43 -9.31
C LYS A 67 5.22 4.98 -9.25
N PHE A 68 6.44 4.72 -8.78
CA PHE A 68 6.93 3.36 -8.59
C PHE A 68 6.13 2.64 -7.51
N TRP A 69 5.93 3.28 -6.36
CA TRP A 69 5.14 2.71 -5.27
C TRP A 69 3.67 2.45 -5.66
N GLU A 70 3.04 3.36 -6.41
CA GLU A 70 1.67 3.17 -6.94
C GLU A 70 1.58 2.00 -7.92
N THR A 71 2.58 1.85 -8.78
CA THR A 71 2.69 0.71 -9.71
C THR A 71 2.79 -0.60 -8.94
N GLU A 72 3.61 -0.64 -7.89
CA GLU A 72 3.79 -1.82 -7.04
C GLU A 72 2.55 -2.14 -6.20
N LEU A 73 1.77 -1.13 -5.79
CA LEU A 73 0.46 -1.33 -5.16
C LEU A 73 -0.51 -2.05 -6.11
N GLY A 74 -0.46 -1.71 -7.40
CA GLY A 74 -1.20 -2.41 -8.45
C GLY A 74 -0.73 -3.85 -8.65
N LEU A 75 0.59 -4.08 -8.69
CA LEU A 75 1.17 -5.42 -8.83
C LEU A 75 0.77 -6.33 -7.67
N VAL A 76 0.96 -5.89 -6.43
CA VAL A 76 0.64 -6.71 -5.25
C VAL A 76 -0.85 -7.00 -5.16
N GLY A 77 -1.70 -6.05 -5.58
CA GLY A 77 -3.14 -6.28 -5.72
C GLY A 77 -3.45 -7.43 -6.69
N LYS A 78 -2.80 -7.46 -7.87
CA LYS A 78 -2.95 -8.58 -8.83
C LYS A 78 -2.46 -9.91 -8.24
N MET A 79 -1.34 -9.90 -7.52
CA MET A 79 -0.79 -11.10 -6.89
C MET A 79 -1.72 -11.64 -5.78
N LEU A 80 -2.32 -10.77 -4.98
CA LEU A 80 -3.29 -11.14 -3.94
C LEU A 80 -4.63 -11.58 -4.52
N ASN A 81 -5.07 -11.04 -5.66
CA ASN A 81 -6.25 -11.58 -6.35
C ASN A 81 -6.03 -13.03 -6.83
N LYS A 82 -4.79 -13.40 -7.21
CA LYS A 82 -4.43 -14.77 -7.61
C LYS A 82 -4.28 -15.71 -6.40
N ASP A 83 -3.64 -15.24 -5.33
CA ASP A 83 -3.53 -15.96 -4.06
C ASP A 83 -3.76 -15.01 -2.89
N GLY A 84 -5.02 -14.94 -2.45
CA GLY A 84 -5.44 -14.06 -1.37
C GLY A 84 -4.82 -14.41 -0.02
N ARG A 85 -4.24 -15.61 0.14
CA ARG A 85 -3.61 -16.06 1.39
C ARG A 85 -2.09 -15.90 1.38
N ASN A 86 -1.53 -15.26 0.34
CA ASN A 86 -0.10 -15.04 0.25
C ASN A 86 0.37 -14.05 1.32
N PHE A 87 0.98 -14.58 2.39
CA PHE A 87 1.51 -13.81 3.49
C PHE A 87 2.54 -12.76 3.06
N HIS A 88 3.44 -13.11 2.13
CA HIS A 88 4.45 -12.17 1.62
C HIS A 88 3.80 -11.04 0.84
N GLY A 89 2.78 -11.33 0.03
CA GLY A 89 2.01 -10.32 -0.69
C GLY A 89 1.34 -9.33 0.27
N TRP A 90 0.73 -9.81 1.36
CA TRP A 90 0.15 -8.92 2.37
C TRP A 90 1.19 -8.09 3.13
N GLY A 91 2.35 -8.68 3.44
CA GLY A 91 3.49 -7.96 4.02
C GLY A 91 3.99 -6.85 3.12
N TYR A 92 4.18 -7.17 1.85
CA TYR A 92 4.63 -6.23 0.83
C TYR A 92 3.62 -5.10 0.62
N ARG A 93 2.31 -5.41 0.54
CA ARG A 93 1.26 -4.39 0.41
C ARG A 93 1.30 -3.37 1.55
N ARG A 94 1.46 -3.82 2.80
CA ARG A 94 1.58 -2.90 3.94
C ARG A 94 2.77 -1.96 3.80
N ALA A 95 3.95 -2.51 3.48
CA ALA A 95 5.14 -1.70 3.27
C ALA A 95 4.97 -0.66 2.14
N VAL A 96 4.27 -1.03 1.07
CA VAL A 96 3.94 -0.10 -0.04
C VAL A 96 2.99 1.01 0.41
N ILE A 97 1.94 0.68 1.16
CA ILE A 97 1.00 1.68 1.70
C ILE A 97 1.70 2.61 2.68
N ASP A 98 2.47 2.07 3.62
CA ASP A 98 3.22 2.85 4.60
C ASP A 98 4.19 3.82 3.88
N ALA A 99 4.85 3.39 2.80
CA ALA A 99 5.71 4.26 2.01
C ALA A 99 4.92 5.34 1.26
N LEU A 100 3.79 5.00 0.63
CA LEU A 100 2.95 5.95 -0.10
C LEU A 100 2.36 7.04 0.78
N GLU A 101 1.99 6.68 2.02
CA GLU A 101 1.58 7.66 3.02
C GLU A 101 2.77 8.59 3.31
N ASN A 102 3.96 8.08 3.61
CA ASN A 102 5.10 8.89 4.04
C ASN A 102 5.85 9.68 2.94
N ILE A 103 5.62 9.42 1.65
CA ILE A 103 6.22 10.23 0.58
C ILE A 103 5.52 11.60 0.56
N PRO A 104 6.26 12.72 0.61
CA PRO A 104 5.65 14.04 0.48
C PRO A 104 4.96 14.17 -0.87
N ASP A 105 3.74 14.68 -0.86
CA ASP A 105 3.22 15.32 -2.07
C ASP A 105 4.18 16.46 -2.46
N GLY A 106 4.33 16.74 -3.76
CA GLY A 106 5.28 17.74 -4.26
C GLY A 106 5.08 19.13 -3.61
N PRO A 107 5.79 20.19 -4.04
CA PRO A 107 5.66 21.50 -3.41
C PRO A 107 4.19 21.98 -3.44
N SER A 108 3.51 21.74 -2.32
CA SER A 108 2.17 22.19 -2.02
C SER A 108 2.35 23.51 -1.30
N GLU A 109 1.94 24.61 -1.94
CA GLU A 109 2.01 25.97 -1.41
C GLU A 109 1.03 26.22 -0.23
N SER A 110 0.70 25.20 0.57
CA SER A 110 -0.09 25.38 1.80
C SER A 110 0.80 25.28 3.03
N THR A 111 1.04 26.44 3.63
CA THR A 111 1.51 26.61 4.99
C THR A 111 0.64 25.84 6.00
N GLY A 112 1.20 24.78 6.59
CA GLY A 112 0.76 24.20 7.86
C GLY A 112 0.45 22.71 7.78
N LYS A 113 1.28 21.88 8.45
CA LYS A 113 1.05 20.45 8.77
C LYS A 113 0.03 19.78 7.84
N GLU A 114 0.35 19.68 6.55
CA GLU A 114 -0.56 19.03 5.61
C GLU A 114 -0.71 17.57 6.03
N ALA A 115 -1.95 17.17 6.30
CA ALA A 115 -2.29 15.84 6.73
C ALA A 115 -1.89 14.87 5.62
N LEU A 116 -0.84 14.08 5.89
CA LEU A 116 -0.51 12.86 5.16
C LEU A 116 -1.79 12.20 4.66
N LYS A 117 -1.93 11.97 3.35
CA LYS A 117 -3.13 11.34 2.80
C LYS A 117 -3.28 9.95 3.41
N SER A 118 -4.15 9.81 4.41
CA SER A 118 -4.42 8.53 5.06
C SER A 118 -5.08 7.60 4.05
N MET A 119 -4.39 6.52 3.70
CA MET A 119 -4.90 5.46 2.82
C MET A 119 -5.69 4.41 3.59
N THR A 120 -5.92 4.65 4.88
CA THR A 120 -6.51 3.68 5.81
C THR A 120 -7.91 3.25 5.39
N GLN A 121 -8.77 4.16 4.91
CA GLN A 121 -10.11 3.80 4.45
C GLN A 121 -10.07 2.95 3.17
N ASP A 122 -9.20 3.30 2.21
CA ASP A 122 -9.02 2.53 0.98
C ASP A 122 -8.55 1.08 1.30
N GLU A 123 -7.68 0.92 2.29
CA GLU A 123 -7.23 -0.40 2.74
C GLU A 123 -8.30 -1.17 3.52
N LEU A 124 -9.15 -0.50 4.29
CA LEU A 124 -10.33 -1.13 4.90
C LEU A 124 -11.28 -1.66 3.83
N ASP A 125 -11.55 -0.89 2.78
CA ASP A 125 -12.42 -1.30 1.69
C ASP A 125 -11.79 -2.45 0.89
N TYR A 126 -10.48 -2.39 0.64
CA TYR A 126 -9.73 -3.47 -0.01
C TYR A 126 -9.79 -4.78 0.80
N THR A 127 -9.52 -4.73 2.11
CA THR A 127 -9.60 -5.92 2.96
C THR A 127 -11.02 -6.49 3.02
N MET A 128 -12.04 -5.63 3.04
CA MET A 128 -13.44 -6.06 2.98
C MET A 128 -13.75 -6.80 1.68
N LYS A 129 -13.32 -6.27 0.53
CA LYS A 129 -13.45 -6.94 -0.76
C LYS A 129 -12.77 -8.32 -0.77
N MET A 130 -11.55 -8.41 -0.24
CA MET A 130 -10.79 -9.66 -0.19
C MET A 130 -11.46 -10.71 0.72
N ILE A 131 -12.03 -10.29 1.85
CA ILE A 131 -12.82 -11.14 2.76
C ILE A 131 -14.12 -11.60 2.07
N GLY A 132 -14.84 -10.70 1.41
CA GLY A 132 -16.08 -11.03 0.71
C GLY A 132 -15.87 -12.04 -0.42
N THR A 133 -14.68 -12.05 -1.04
CA THR A 133 -14.30 -13.05 -2.05
C THR A 133 -13.95 -14.41 -1.44
N ASN A 134 -13.34 -14.44 -0.25
CA ASN A 134 -12.99 -15.65 0.47
C ASN A 134 -13.00 -15.42 1.99
N LEU A 135 -14.07 -15.86 2.66
CA LEU A 135 -14.25 -15.66 4.10
C LEU A 135 -13.16 -16.31 4.95
N SER A 136 -12.53 -17.39 4.46
CA SER A 136 -11.41 -18.07 5.12
C SER A 136 -10.05 -17.39 4.88
N ASN A 137 -10.02 -16.20 4.29
CA ASN A 137 -8.80 -15.43 4.11
C ASN A 137 -8.35 -14.77 5.43
N PHE A 138 -7.73 -15.56 6.30
CA PHE A 138 -7.20 -15.08 7.58
C PHE A 138 -6.15 -13.97 7.42
N SER A 139 -5.42 -13.92 6.29
CA SER A 139 -4.46 -12.85 6.03
C SER A 139 -5.15 -11.50 5.82
N ALA A 140 -6.29 -11.48 5.13
CA ALA A 140 -7.10 -10.28 4.97
C ALA A 140 -7.72 -9.83 6.31
N TRP A 141 -8.26 -10.76 7.10
CA TRP A 141 -8.78 -10.48 8.44
C TRP A 141 -7.72 -9.92 9.39
N HIS A 142 -6.51 -10.51 9.38
CA HIS A 142 -5.39 -10.01 10.17
C HIS A 142 -5.01 -8.58 9.75
N ASN A 143 -4.91 -8.33 8.45
CA ASN A 143 -4.61 -6.99 7.94
C ASN A 143 -5.69 -5.97 8.35
N ARG A 144 -6.96 -6.34 8.23
CA ARG A 144 -8.10 -5.53 8.63
C ARG A 144 -8.09 -5.18 10.11
N SER A 145 -7.81 -6.16 10.97
CA SER A 145 -7.73 -5.94 12.43
C SER A 145 -6.64 -4.92 12.78
N ARG A 146 -5.49 -4.99 12.10
CA ARG A 146 -4.41 -3.99 12.28
C ARG A 146 -4.82 -2.58 11.82
N LEU A 147 -5.53 -2.47 10.70
CA LEU A 147 -6.03 -1.18 10.21
C LEU A 147 -7.04 -0.57 11.17
N ILE A 148 -7.94 -1.38 11.73
CA ILE A 148 -8.91 -0.89 12.73
C ILE A 148 -8.17 -0.35 13.95
N LEU A 149 -7.15 -1.06 14.46
CA LEU A 149 -6.33 -0.56 15.57
C LEU A 149 -5.68 0.79 15.25
N LYS A 150 -5.13 0.96 14.04
CA LYS A 150 -4.57 2.24 13.57
C LYS A 150 -5.61 3.37 13.61
N VAL A 151 -6.84 3.13 13.10
CA VAL A 151 -7.94 4.11 13.15
C VAL A 151 -8.31 4.49 14.58
N LEU A 152 -8.32 3.52 15.49
CA LEU A 152 -8.67 3.77 16.90
C LEU A 152 -7.62 4.61 17.62
N ASP A 153 -6.34 4.38 17.31
CA ASP A 153 -5.23 5.16 17.84
C ASP A 153 -5.25 6.60 17.29
N GLU A 154 -5.54 6.79 16.00
CA GLU A 154 -5.63 8.10 15.36
C GLU A 154 -6.84 8.93 15.81
N SER A 155 -7.97 8.28 16.13
CA SER A 155 -9.26 8.96 16.35
C SER A 155 -9.46 9.53 17.76
N ALA A 156 -8.51 9.36 18.69
CA ALA A 156 -8.61 9.78 20.10
C ALA A 156 -10.01 9.49 20.73
N ALA A 157 -10.63 8.40 20.29
CA ALA A 157 -12.03 8.12 20.56
C ALA A 157 -12.22 7.58 21.98
N ASP A 158 -13.35 7.95 22.59
CA ASP A 158 -13.81 7.38 23.86
C ASP A 158 -14.12 5.87 23.72
N ASP A 159 -14.07 5.13 24.84
CA ASP A 159 -14.07 3.68 24.87
C ASP A 159 -15.34 3.06 24.24
N GLU A 160 -16.50 3.70 24.38
CA GLU A 160 -17.73 3.26 23.69
C GLU A 160 -17.63 3.37 22.16
N LYS A 161 -17.04 4.46 21.67
CA LYS A 161 -16.84 4.70 20.23
C LYS A 161 -15.79 3.74 19.67
N ARG A 162 -14.77 3.39 20.46
CA ARG A 162 -13.80 2.35 20.11
C ARG A 162 -14.44 0.99 19.96
N LYS A 163 -15.25 0.57 20.95
CA LYS A 163 -15.98 -0.70 20.93
C LYS A 163 -16.89 -0.81 19.69
N LYS A 164 -17.69 0.22 19.43
CA LYS A 164 -18.58 0.24 18.26
C LYS A 164 -17.82 0.15 16.93
N THR A 165 -16.66 0.79 16.82
CA THR A 165 -15.81 0.75 15.62
C THR A 165 -15.18 -0.63 15.42
N LEU A 166 -14.77 -1.31 16.49
CA LEU A 166 -14.29 -2.70 16.45
C LEU A 166 -15.39 -3.66 16.00
N ASP A 167 -16.57 -3.58 16.62
CA ASP A 167 -17.71 -4.45 16.32
C ASP A 167 -18.16 -4.30 14.86
N ASN A 168 -18.25 -3.05 14.38
CA ASN A 168 -18.58 -2.76 12.99
C ASN A 168 -17.46 -3.20 12.03
N GLY A 169 -16.20 -2.92 12.38
CA GLY A 169 -15.06 -3.25 11.54
C GLY A 169 -14.87 -4.75 11.34
N LEU A 170 -15.13 -5.56 12.37
CA LEU A 170 -14.96 -7.02 12.32
C LEU A 170 -16.18 -7.78 11.77
N SER A 171 -17.31 -7.10 11.58
CA SER A 171 -18.49 -7.72 11.00
C SER A 171 -18.29 -8.00 9.50
N PRO A 172 -18.48 -9.26 9.04
CA PRO A 172 -18.47 -9.59 7.61
C PRO A 172 -19.57 -8.87 6.81
N PHE A 173 -20.57 -8.31 7.50
CA PHE A 173 -21.76 -7.69 6.92
C PHE A 173 -21.76 -6.16 7.02
N TYR A 174 -20.73 -5.55 7.60
CA TYR A 174 -20.69 -4.08 7.73
C TYR A 174 -20.23 -3.42 6.42
N LEU A 175 -21.21 -3.07 5.59
CA LEU A 175 -21.06 -2.19 4.44
C LEU A 175 -21.28 -0.74 4.92
N PRO A 176 -20.28 0.17 4.82
CA PRO A 176 -20.44 1.58 5.21
C PRO A 176 -21.59 2.29 4.46
N THR A 177 -22.01 1.75 3.31
CA THR A 177 -23.01 2.33 2.41
C THR A 177 -24.46 1.99 2.74
N VAL A 178 -24.77 1.00 3.59
CA VAL A 178 -26.18 0.63 3.86
C VAL A 178 -26.80 1.42 5.01
N SER A 179 -25.99 2.08 5.84
CA SER A 179 -26.51 2.90 6.94
C SER A 179 -27.08 4.25 6.49
N LYS A 180 -26.93 4.65 5.21
CA LYS A 180 -27.56 5.86 4.64
C LYS A 180 -28.90 5.63 3.95
N CYS A 181 -29.34 4.38 3.75
CA CYS A 181 -30.60 4.07 3.06
C CYS A 181 -31.80 3.78 3.98
N MET A 182 -31.65 3.81 5.32
CA MET A 182 -32.77 3.51 6.24
C MET A 182 -33.26 4.69 7.08
N THR A 183 -32.85 5.93 6.80
CA THR A 183 -33.35 7.13 7.51
C THR A 183 -34.12 8.11 6.62
N SER A 184 -34.75 7.64 5.56
CA SER A 184 -35.67 8.45 4.75
C SER A 184 -36.82 7.60 4.25
N ASN A 185 -37.77 7.33 5.15
CA ASN A 185 -39.17 7.05 4.85
C ASN A 185 -39.95 6.97 6.17
N ASN A 186 -40.15 8.12 6.83
CA ASN A 186 -41.26 8.26 7.77
C ASN A 186 -41.58 9.72 8.12
N ILE A 187 -42.03 10.51 7.15
CA ILE A 187 -42.95 11.64 7.40
C ILE A 187 -43.84 11.81 6.16
N GLN A 188 -45.05 11.27 6.20
CA GLN A 188 -46.25 11.88 5.64
C GLN A 188 -47.49 11.03 5.99
N SER A 189 -48.20 11.44 7.03
CA SER A 189 -49.66 11.55 7.04
C SER A 189 -50.08 12.60 8.05
#